data_AF-A0AAU2X811-F1
#
_entry.id   AF-A0AAU2X811-F1
#
_cell.length_a   1.000
_cell.length_b   1.000
_cell.length_c   1.000
_cell.angle_alpha   90.00
_cell.angle_beta   90.00
_cell.angle_gamma   90.00
#
_symmetry.space_group_name_H-M   'P 1'
#
loop_
_entity.id
_entity.type
_entity.pdbx_description
1 polymer ?
#
loop_
_entity_poly.entity_id
_entity_poly.type
_entity_poly.pdbx_seq_one_letter_code
_entity_poly.pdbx_strand_id
1 'polypeptide(L)'
;MPVPVPATDDQLRHAADRTATRWIDDNLRTFRQKWDDPHTSEQALAAIPAGPRRDWWSRPLRRYADDRTRRVETAVVPRRREAADQAYAALLATTPRPTDQDLVRPTPETAPVLAGVAAATEVGQALTALAADAEADIAAFVARAAALEKLRATKLSELKKVCGALTSRVGRADRVEADAGELDSAAVLLALLTPLFDARDRAREASVPDKGAEAADRELRVALDRTPDEQQQQQQALAAAFDSALAHAKAAEAALAAQFDVLGENLLKHLQRFPSGSSRTYRFEEFARFYGYAGAQALYGLDTRILAAAFARLTGHYNTLQETMRRRWPQGTSSAQLARTLRLIAQPPESPYQLEDVIRHLDDDPKVPLWPHPDAKLQPMFET
;
A
#
# COMPACT_ATOMS: atom_id res chain seq x y z
N MET A 1 -10.60 73.56 -44.91
CA MET A 1 -10.81 72.31 -44.13
C MET A 1 -12.31 72.15 -43.96
N PRO A 2 -12.93 71.03 -44.39
CA PRO A 2 -14.35 70.80 -44.09
C PRO A 2 -14.56 70.80 -42.58
N VAL A 3 -15.67 71.39 -42.13
CA VAL A 3 -16.04 71.42 -40.71
C VAL A 3 -16.39 70.00 -40.28
N PRO A 4 -15.84 69.48 -39.16
CA PRO A 4 -16.16 68.14 -38.70
C PRO A 4 -17.66 68.03 -38.38
N VAL A 5 -18.33 67.03 -38.96
CA VAL A 5 -19.75 66.77 -38.73
C VAL A 5 -19.89 65.79 -37.57
N PRO A 6 -20.60 66.15 -36.47
CA PRO A 6 -20.86 65.23 -35.37
C PRO A 6 -21.57 63.97 -35.86
N ALA A 7 -21.21 62.80 -35.32
CA ALA A 7 -21.86 61.55 -35.69
C ALA A 7 -23.35 61.57 -35.31
N THR A 8 -24.21 60.96 -36.12
CA THR A 8 -25.63 60.78 -35.82
C THR A 8 -25.84 59.78 -34.67
N ASP A 9 -27.03 59.76 -34.07
CA ASP A 9 -27.35 58.80 -33.01
C ASP A 9 -27.24 57.35 -33.50
N ASP A 10 -27.64 57.08 -34.75
CA ASP A 10 -27.54 55.75 -35.34
C ASP A 10 -26.08 55.32 -35.56
N GLN A 11 -25.21 56.25 -35.98
CA GLN A 11 -23.76 56.01 -36.08
C GLN A 11 -23.14 55.71 -34.70
N LEU A 12 -23.53 56.46 -33.66
CA LEU A 12 -23.07 56.21 -32.29
C LEU A 12 -23.58 54.88 -31.72
N ARG A 13 -24.85 54.52 -31.95
CA ARG A 13 -25.41 53.22 -31.54
C ARG A 13 -24.69 52.06 -32.22
N HIS A 14 -24.44 52.17 -33.53
CA HIS A 14 -23.72 51.14 -34.27
C HIS A 14 -22.26 51.02 -33.81
N ALA A 15 -21.60 52.13 -33.46
CA ALA A 15 -20.27 52.11 -32.86
C ALA A 15 -20.29 51.46 -31.46
N ALA A 16 -21.25 51.83 -30.60
CA ALA A 16 -21.40 51.27 -29.26
C ALA A 16 -21.64 49.75 -29.28
N ASP A 17 -22.57 49.28 -30.13
CA ASP A 17 -22.88 47.87 -30.28
C ASP A 17 -21.66 47.04 -30.73
N ARG A 18 -20.95 47.51 -31.76
CA ARG A 18 -19.72 46.85 -32.24
C ARG A 18 -18.63 46.83 -31.17
N THR A 19 -18.41 47.95 -30.50
CA THR A 19 -17.36 48.09 -29.49
C THR A 19 -17.66 47.23 -28.26
N ALA A 20 -18.88 47.28 -27.72
CA ALA A 20 -19.29 46.49 -26.57
C ALA A 20 -19.24 44.99 -26.87
N THR A 21 -19.79 44.56 -28.02
CA THR A 21 -19.78 43.16 -28.43
C THR A 21 -18.36 42.65 -28.61
N ARG A 22 -17.52 43.39 -29.34
CA ARG A 22 -16.12 43.02 -29.56
C ARG A 22 -15.34 42.93 -28.27
N TRP A 23 -15.51 43.91 -27.37
CA TRP A 23 -14.81 43.92 -26.09
C TRP A 23 -15.19 42.71 -25.24
N ILE A 24 -16.49 42.38 -25.15
CA ILE A 24 -16.97 41.19 -24.43
C ILE A 24 -16.38 39.92 -25.06
N ASP A 25 -16.47 39.78 -26.38
CA ASP A 25 -15.96 38.59 -27.09
C ASP A 25 -14.45 38.44 -26.94
N ASP A 26 -13.69 39.53 -27.02
CA ASP A 26 -12.23 39.52 -26.88
C ASP A 26 -11.84 39.15 -25.43
N ASN A 27 -12.49 39.70 -24.41
CA ASN A 27 -12.21 39.35 -23.01
C ASN A 27 -12.59 37.90 -22.67
N LEU A 28 -13.76 37.43 -23.12
CA LEU A 28 -14.15 36.02 -22.94
C LEU A 28 -13.18 35.09 -23.65
N ARG A 29 -12.73 35.44 -24.86
CA ARG A 29 -11.74 34.67 -25.61
C ARG A 29 -10.40 34.63 -24.89
N THR A 30 -9.90 35.78 -24.42
CA THR A 30 -8.63 35.87 -23.67
C THR A 30 -8.70 35.05 -22.38
N PHE A 31 -9.80 35.17 -21.63
CA PHE A 31 -9.99 34.42 -20.40
C PHE A 31 -10.00 32.91 -20.65
N ARG A 32 -10.72 32.47 -21.68
CA ARG A 32 -10.75 31.07 -22.10
C ARG A 32 -9.38 30.56 -22.57
N GLN A 33 -8.71 31.30 -23.45
CA GLN A 33 -7.41 30.91 -24.01
C GLN A 33 -6.34 30.70 -22.94
N LYS A 34 -6.36 31.49 -21.87
CA LYS A 34 -5.47 31.32 -20.72
C LYS A 34 -5.57 29.91 -20.12
N TRP A 35 -6.77 29.37 -19.96
CA TRP A 35 -6.98 28.09 -19.30
C TRP A 35 -7.05 26.89 -20.27
N ASP A 36 -7.35 27.13 -21.54
CA ASP A 36 -7.22 26.13 -22.61
C ASP A 36 -5.75 25.74 -22.88
N ASP A 37 -4.80 26.61 -22.55
CA ASP A 37 -3.36 26.35 -22.68
C ASP A 37 -2.88 25.29 -21.66
N PRO A 38 -2.39 24.13 -22.14
CA PRO A 38 -1.83 23.10 -21.25
C PRO A 38 -0.67 23.61 -20.41
N HIS A 39 0.15 24.53 -20.93
CA HIS A 39 1.32 25.04 -20.22
C HIS A 39 0.91 25.86 -18.99
N THR A 40 -0.12 26.70 -19.12
CA THR A 40 -0.69 27.46 -18.01
C THR A 40 -1.20 26.54 -16.90
N SER A 41 -1.90 25.46 -17.25
CA SER A 41 -2.38 24.46 -16.27
C SER A 41 -1.23 23.73 -15.57
N GLU A 42 -0.16 23.38 -16.30
CA GLU A 42 1.02 22.75 -15.70
C GLU A 42 1.82 23.69 -14.79
N GLN A 43 1.98 24.96 -15.18
CA GLN A 43 2.63 25.97 -14.34
C GLN A 43 1.83 26.23 -13.07
N ALA A 44 0.51 26.32 -13.16
CA ALA A 44 -0.34 26.49 -11.99
C ALA A 44 -0.13 25.35 -10.96
N LEU A 45 0.12 24.13 -11.44
CA LEU A 45 0.37 22.94 -10.61
C LEU A 45 1.86 22.73 -10.26
N ALA A 46 2.71 23.77 -10.33
CA ALA A 46 4.15 23.64 -10.06
C ALA A 46 4.49 23.09 -8.67
N ALA A 47 3.61 23.31 -7.68
CA ALA A 47 3.75 22.75 -6.32
C ALA A 47 3.61 21.22 -6.26
N ILE A 48 3.05 20.59 -7.31
CA ILE A 48 2.92 19.14 -7.44
C ILE A 48 4.16 18.60 -8.17
N PRO A 49 4.78 17.49 -7.69
CA PRO A 49 5.92 16.88 -8.36
C PRO A 49 5.66 16.61 -9.84
N ALA A 50 6.66 16.91 -10.68
CA ALA A 50 6.56 16.70 -12.12
C ALA A 50 6.33 15.22 -12.49
N GLY A 51 5.81 15.00 -13.70
CA GLY A 51 5.51 13.68 -14.23
C GLY A 51 4.06 13.25 -13.97
N PRO A 52 3.79 11.94 -13.80
CA PRO A 52 2.43 11.39 -13.88
C PRO A 52 1.42 12.01 -12.88
N ARG A 53 1.89 12.49 -11.73
CA ARG A 53 1.02 13.13 -10.72
C ARG A 53 0.56 14.51 -11.14
N ARG A 54 1.44 15.34 -11.72
CA ARG A 54 1.06 16.65 -12.27
C ARG A 54 0.09 16.47 -13.43
N ASP A 55 0.35 15.50 -14.31
CA ASP A 55 -0.52 15.18 -15.44
C ASP A 55 -1.92 14.75 -14.97
N TRP A 56 -1.98 13.92 -13.92
CA TRP A 56 -3.23 13.47 -13.30
C TRP A 56 -4.09 14.65 -12.81
N TRP A 57 -3.47 15.68 -12.22
CA TRP A 57 -4.13 16.89 -11.73
C TRP A 57 -4.46 17.92 -12.82
N SER A 58 -3.70 17.93 -13.92
CA SER A 58 -3.91 18.88 -15.03
C SER A 58 -5.29 18.74 -15.68
N ARG A 59 -5.85 17.51 -15.73
CA ARG A 59 -7.14 17.24 -16.36
C ARG A 59 -8.33 17.71 -15.50
N PRO A 60 -8.41 17.39 -14.19
CA PRO A 60 -9.37 18.00 -13.29
C PRO A 60 -9.31 19.52 -13.27
N LEU A 61 -8.10 20.12 -13.26
CA LEU A 61 -7.93 21.56 -13.29
C LEU A 61 -8.53 22.18 -14.56
N ARG A 62 -8.22 21.63 -15.73
CA ARG A 62 -8.78 22.11 -17.01
C ARG A 62 -10.30 22.05 -17.03
N ARG A 63 -10.88 20.91 -16.64
CA ARG A 63 -12.36 20.77 -16.53
C ARG A 63 -12.96 21.81 -15.59
N TYR A 64 -12.33 22.01 -14.44
CA TYR A 64 -12.79 22.98 -13.45
C TYR A 64 -12.71 24.41 -13.99
N ALA A 65 -11.62 24.78 -14.67
CA ALA A 65 -11.46 26.09 -15.30
C ALA A 65 -12.43 26.30 -16.48
N ASP A 66 -12.70 25.27 -17.28
CA ASP A 66 -13.69 25.29 -18.36
C ASP A 66 -15.09 25.59 -17.81
N ASP A 67 -15.48 24.92 -16.72
CA ASP A 67 -16.78 25.14 -16.08
C ASP A 67 -16.91 26.58 -15.54
N ARG A 68 -15.85 27.13 -14.94
CA ARG A 68 -15.85 28.53 -14.46
C ARG A 68 -15.92 29.50 -15.63
N THR A 69 -15.18 29.26 -16.70
CA THR A 69 -15.22 30.05 -17.94
C THR A 69 -16.62 30.07 -18.55
N ARG A 70 -17.28 28.91 -18.64
CA ARG A 70 -18.67 28.82 -19.13
C ARG A 70 -19.67 29.58 -18.24
N ARG A 71 -19.46 29.62 -16.92
CA ARG A 71 -20.33 30.40 -16.02
C ARG A 71 -20.20 31.89 -16.29
N VAL A 72 -18.98 32.41 -16.48
CA VAL A 72 -18.75 33.82 -16.86
C VAL A 72 -19.43 34.12 -18.20
N GLU A 73 -19.24 33.26 -19.21
CA GLU A 73 -19.88 33.41 -20.51
C GLU A 73 -21.41 33.44 -20.39
N THR A 74 -22.00 32.49 -19.67
CA THR A 74 -23.45 32.38 -19.48
C THR A 74 -24.04 33.60 -18.77
N ALA A 75 -23.29 34.22 -17.85
CA ALA A 75 -23.73 35.41 -17.13
C ALA A 75 -23.67 36.70 -17.97
N VAL A 76 -22.67 36.82 -18.85
CA VAL A 76 -22.41 38.08 -19.57
C VAL A 76 -23.04 38.11 -20.97
N VAL A 77 -23.06 37.00 -21.70
CA VAL A 77 -23.57 36.95 -23.08
C VAL A 77 -25.00 37.48 -23.23
N PRO A 78 -25.97 37.16 -22.34
CA PRO A 78 -27.32 37.72 -22.43
C PRO A 78 -27.40 39.24 -22.23
N ARG A 79 -26.37 39.85 -21.62
CA ARG A 79 -26.32 41.29 -21.27
C ARG A 79 -25.59 42.14 -22.32
N ARG A 80 -25.24 41.58 -23.48
CA ARG A 80 -24.55 42.32 -24.57
C ARG A 80 -25.29 43.58 -25.00
N ARG A 81 -26.62 43.48 -25.13
CA ARG A 81 -27.45 44.62 -25.53
C ARG A 81 -27.45 45.72 -24.48
N GLU A 82 -27.54 45.35 -23.20
CA GLU A 82 -27.42 46.28 -22.07
C GLU A 82 -26.07 47.00 -22.09
N ALA A 83 -24.97 46.26 -22.34
CA ALA A 83 -23.64 46.85 -22.49
C ALA A 83 -23.57 47.83 -23.68
N ALA A 84 -24.18 47.50 -24.81
CA ALA A 84 -24.25 48.37 -25.98
C ALA A 84 -25.05 49.66 -25.69
N ASP A 85 -26.16 49.57 -24.97
CA ASP A 85 -26.99 50.72 -24.60
C ASP A 85 -26.25 51.65 -23.61
N GLN A 86 -25.54 51.08 -22.63
CA GLN A 86 -24.69 51.82 -21.69
C GLN A 86 -23.49 52.49 -22.39
N ALA A 87 -22.85 51.77 -23.32
CA ALA A 87 -21.77 52.30 -24.16
C ALA A 87 -22.27 53.46 -25.04
N TYR A 88 -23.46 53.34 -25.63
CA TYR A 88 -24.08 54.42 -26.41
C TYR A 88 -24.31 55.67 -25.55
N ALA A 89 -24.87 55.52 -24.35
CA ALA A 89 -25.08 56.64 -23.43
C ALA A 89 -23.76 57.34 -23.07
N ALA A 90 -22.69 56.59 -22.85
CA ALA A 90 -21.36 57.14 -22.57
C ALA A 90 -20.74 57.87 -23.79
N LEU A 91 -20.90 57.34 -25.00
CA LEU A 91 -20.47 58.04 -26.22
C LEU A 91 -21.27 59.32 -26.47
N LEU A 92 -22.58 59.29 -26.19
CA LEU A 92 -23.46 60.46 -26.32
C LEU A 92 -23.09 61.58 -25.34
N ALA A 93 -22.61 61.23 -24.14
CA ALA A 93 -22.17 62.17 -23.12
C ALA A 93 -20.75 62.76 -23.37
N THR A 94 -20.00 62.23 -24.33
CA THR A 94 -18.64 62.68 -24.62
C THR A 94 -18.65 64.08 -25.25
N THR A 95 -17.83 65.01 -24.74
CA THR A 95 -17.70 66.38 -25.25
C THR A 95 -16.24 66.69 -25.59
N PRO A 96 -15.91 67.06 -26.85
CA PRO A 96 -16.83 67.20 -28.00
C PRO A 96 -17.41 65.86 -28.45
N ARG A 97 -18.62 65.89 -29.01
CA ARG A 97 -19.30 64.70 -29.54
C ARG A 97 -18.44 64.07 -30.64
N PRO A 98 -18.19 62.74 -30.61
CA PRO A 98 -17.41 62.08 -31.66
C PRO A 98 -17.98 62.33 -33.05
N THR A 99 -17.12 62.57 -34.02
CA THR A 99 -17.51 62.73 -35.43
C THR A 99 -17.60 61.36 -36.11
N ASP A 100 -18.29 61.27 -37.26
CA ASP A 100 -18.32 60.02 -38.05
C ASP A 100 -16.90 59.56 -38.43
N GLN A 101 -16.02 60.53 -38.71
CA GLN A 101 -14.63 60.25 -39.04
C GLN A 101 -13.86 59.68 -37.84
N ASP A 102 -14.13 60.14 -36.61
CA ASP A 102 -13.56 59.58 -35.37
C ASP A 102 -14.03 58.16 -35.10
N LEU A 103 -15.28 57.81 -35.46
CA LEU A 103 -15.80 56.45 -35.29
C LEU A 103 -15.16 55.44 -36.25
N VAL A 104 -14.72 55.89 -37.43
CA VAL A 104 -14.09 55.03 -38.45
C VAL A 104 -12.56 55.03 -38.33
N ARG A 105 -11.95 56.19 -38.03
CA ARG A 105 -10.51 56.37 -37.83
C ARG A 105 -10.31 57.19 -36.55
N PRO A 106 -10.26 56.53 -35.39
CA PRO A 106 -10.13 57.20 -34.10
C PRO A 106 -8.90 58.09 -34.07
N THR A 107 -9.12 59.35 -33.71
CA THR A 107 -8.05 60.29 -33.37
C THR A 107 -7.40 59.86 -32.04
N PRO A 108 -6.18 60.31 -31.72
CA PRO A 108 -5.53 60.00 -30.44
C PRO A 108 -6.37 60.35 -29.20
N GLU A 109 -7.28 61.32 -29.32
CA GLU A 109 -8.19 61.75 -28.25
C GLU A 109 -9.44 60.85 -28.12
N THR A 110 -9.98 60.36 -29.24
CA THR A 110 -11.21 59.52 -29.26
C THR A 110 -10.93 58.03 -29.16
N ALA A 111 -9.73 57.58 -29.56
CA ALA A 111 -9.27 56.20 -29.44
C ALA A 111 -9.39 55.64 -28.00
N PRO A 112 -8.90 56.32 -26.95
CA PRO A 112 -9.03 55.81 -25.57
C PRO A 112 -10.49 55.78 -25.09
N VAL A 113 -11.32 56.74 -25.51
CA VAL A 113 -12.75 56.76 -25.15
C VAL A 113 -13.45 55.54 -25.75
N LEU A 114 -13.28 55.29 -27.05
CA LEU A 114 -13.85 54.13 -27.72
C LEU A 114 -13.32 52.81 -27.15
N ALA A 115 -12.03 52.73 -26.80
CA ALA A 115 -11.44 51.54 -26.20
C ALA A 115 -11.96 51.26 -24.77
N GLY A 116 -12.23 52.31 -23.99
CA GLY A 116 -12.63 52.20 -22.58
C GLY A 116 -14.14 52.11 -22.37
N VAL A 117 -14.96 52.51 -23.34
CA VAL A 117 -16.41 52.68 -23.12
C VAL A 117 -17.10 51.40 -22.70
N ALA A 118 -16.72 50.27 -23.31
CA ALA A 118 -17.29 48.96 -22.99
C ALA A 118 -16.87 48.47 -21.60
N ALA A 119 -15.61 48.68 -21.21
CA ALA A 119 -15.10 48.32 -19.88
C ALA A 119 -15.74 49.16 -18.76
N ALA A 120 -16.08 50.41 -19.06
CA ALA A 120 -16.72 51.33 -18.11
C ALA A 120 -18.20 51.02 -17.84
N THR A 121 -18.85 50.22 -18.70
CA THR A 121 -20.23 49.78 -18.49
C THR A 121 -20.36 48.91 -17.24
N GLU A 122 -21.54 48.86 -16.64
CA GLU A 122 -21.82 47.97 -15.51
C GLU A 122 -21.63 46.49 -15.91
N VAL A 123 -21.98 46.15 -17.15
CA VAL A 123 -21.74 44.81 -17.71
C VAL A 123 -20.25 44.51 -17.84
N GLY A 124 -19.46 45.50 -18.28
CA GLY A 124 -18.00 45.40 -18.38
C GLY A 124 -17.35 45.18 -17.03
N GLN A 125 -17.72 45.98 -16.03
CA GLN A 125 -17.26 45.82 -14.66
C GLN A 125 -17.68 44.47 -14.06
N ALA A 126 -18.91 44.03 -14.32
CA ALA A 126 -19.41 42.72 -13.90
C ALA A 126 -18.63 41.56 -14.55
N LEU A 127 -18.30 41.66 -15.85
CA LEU A 127 -17.45 40.66 -16.52
C LEU A 127 -16.08 40.58 -15.85
N THR A 128 -15.44 41.73 -15.59
CA THR A 128 -14.11 41.76 -14.96
C THR A 128 -14.16 41.19 -13.54
N ALA A 129 -15.20 41.50 -12.76
CA ALA A 129 -15.40 40.94 -11.43
C ALA A 129 -15.62 39.42 -11.49
N LEU A 130 -16.51 38.94 -12.35
CA LEU A 130 -16.77 37.50 -12.52
C LEU A 130 -15.54 36.73 -13.00
N ALA A 131 -14.73 37.32 -13.89
CA ALA A 131 -13.47 36.73 -14.34
C ALA A 131 -12.47 36.65 -13.18
N ALA A 132 -12.33 37.71 -12.38
CA ALA A 132 -11.45 37.72 -11.20
C ALA A 132 -11.89 36.69 -10.14
N ASP A 133 -13.19 36.58 -9.88
CA ASP A 133 -13.76 35.58 -8.97
C ASP A 133 -13.48 34.16 -9.48
N ALA A 134 -13.66 33.92 -10.79
CA ALA A 134 -13.32 32.64 -11.40
C ALA A 134 -11.82 32.32 -11.31
N GLU A 135 -10.94 33.30 -11.46
CA GLU A 135 -9.50 33.10 -11.26
C GLU A 135 -9.15 32.76 -9.80
N ALA A 136 -9.80 33.43 -8.84
CA ALA A 136 -9.63 33.12 -7.42
C ALA A 136 -10.10 31.70 -7.09
N ASP A 137 -11.24 31.26 -7.63
CA ASP A 137 -11.76 29.90 -7.50
C ASP A 137 -10.78 28.85 -8.06
N ILE A 138 -10.17 29.14 -9.22
CA ILE A 138 -9.19 28.24 -9.84
C ILE A 138 -7.90 28.20 -9.01
N ALA A 139 -7.44 29.34 -8.49
CA ALA A 139 -6.30 29.39 -7.58
C ALA A 139 -6.56 28.60 -6.28
N ALA A 140 -7.79 28.68 -5.73
CA ALA A 140 -8.20 27.88 -4.58
C ALA A 140 -8.19 26.37 -4.90
N PHE A 141 -8.64 25.97 -6.10
CA PHE A 141 -8.52 24.58 -6.57
C PHE A 141 -7.06 24.12 -6.59
N VAL A 142 -6.16 24.93 -7.14
CA VAL A 142 -4.72 24.62 -7.23
C VAL A 142 -4.09 24.44 -5.85
N ALA A 143 -4.38 25.36 -4.91
CA ALA A 143 -3.90 25.25 -3.53
C ALA A 143 -4.40 23.97 -2.85
N ARG A 144 -5.67 23.63 -3.07
CA ARG A 144 -6.29 22.40 -2.57
C ARG A 144 -5.67 21.14 -3.17
N ALA A 145 -5.39 21.13 -4.47
CA ALA A 145 -4.72 20.01 -5.13
C ALA A 145 -3.34 19.74 -4.52
N ALA A 146 -2.56 20.79 -4.23
CA ALA A 146 -1.28 20.67 -3.55
C ALA A 146 -1.41 20.10 -2.12
N ALA A 147 -2.43 20.55 -1.37
CA ALA A 147 -2.70 20.02 -0.03
C ALA A 147 -3.10 18.54 -0.04
N LEU A 148 -3.94 18.13 -1.01
CA LEU A 148 -4.36 16.74 -1.18
C LEU A 148 -3.19 15.84 -1.62
N GLU A 149 -2.31 16.33 -2.50
CA GLU A 149 -1.12 15.56 -2.90
C GLU A 149 -0.15 15.39 -1.73
N LYS A 150 0.02 16.42 -0.88
CA LYS A 150 0.83 16.30 0.34
C LYS A 150 0.26 15.24 1.28
N LEU A 151 -1.06 15.25 1.52
CA LEU A 151 -1.73 14.23 2.33
C LEU A 151 -1.53 12.82 1.75
N ARG A 152 -1.74 12.67 0.43
CA ARG A 152 -1.50 11.43 -0.29
C ARG A 152 -0.08 10.91 -0.12
N ALA A 153 0.93 11.78 -0.29
CA ALA A 153 2.33 11.41 -0.15
C ALA A 153 2.66 10.95 1.28
N THR A 154 2.14 11.64 2.30
CA THR A 154 2.28 11.25 3.70
C THR A 154 1.67 9.87 3.96
N LYS A 155 0.41 9.65 3.56
CA LYS A 155 -0.29 8.38 3.76
C LYS A 155 0.34 7.21 2.99
N LEU A 156 0.79 7.45 1.76
CA LEU A 156 1.52 6.46 0.98
C LEU A 156 2.85 6.09 1.64
N SER A 157 3.56 7.05 2.22
CA SER A 157 4.80 6.78 2.98
C SER A 157 4.53 5.92 4.21
N GLU A 158 3.47 6.21 4.96
CA GLU A 158 3.03 5.40 6.11
C GLU A 158 2.69 3.96 5.69
N LEU A 159 1.91 3.80 4.62
CA LEU A 159 1.55 2.49 4.08
C LEU A 159 2.80 1.73 3.63
N LYS A 160 3.71 2.37 2.89
CA LYS A 160 4.98 1.75 2.43
C LYS A 160 5.84 1.26 3.59
N LYS A 161 5.88 1.97 4.71
CA LYS A 161 6.62 1.52 5.91
C LYS A 161 6.05 0.22 6.47
N VAL A 162 4.72 0.14 6.62
CA VAL A 162 4.04 -1.06 7.12
C VAL A 162 4.21 -2.22 6.13
N CYS A 163 3.98 -1.97 4.84
CA CYS A 163 4.18 -2.99 3.80
C CYS A 163 5.64 -3.47 3.75
N GLY A 164 6.63 -2.60 3.93
CA GLY A 164 8.05 -2.98 4.00
C GLY A 164 8.36 -3.94 5.14
N ALA A 165 7.84 -3.67 6.34
CA ALA A 165 7.96 -4.58 7.49
C ALA A 165 7.27 -5.93 7.21
N LEU A 166 6.10 -5.88 6.58
CA LEU A 166 5.33 -7.06 6.20
C LEU A 166 6.10 -7.93 5.19
N THR A 167 6.70 -7.34 4.16
CA THR A 167 7.49 -8.03 3.14
C THR A 167 8.68 -8.77 3.76
N SER A 168 9.37 -8.16 4.73
CA SER A 168 10.45 -8.85 5.46
C SER A 168 9.96 -10.07 6.24
N ARG A 169 8.76 -10.00 6.83
CA ARG A 169 8.16 -11.14 7.56
C ARG A 169 7.66 -12.23 6.60
N VAL A 170 7.06 -11.85 5.48
CA VAL A 170 6.69 -12.78 4.40
C VAL A 170 7.93 -13.54 3.92
N GLY A 171 9.04 -12.86 3.64
CA GLY A 171 10.30 -13.50 3.26
C GLY A 171 10.93 -14.37 4.36
N ARG A 172 10.62 -14.14 5.65
CA ARG A 172 10.97 -15.07 6.73
C ARG A 172 10.12 -16.35 6.65
N ALA A 173 8.82 -16.22 6.42
CA ALA A 173 7.92 -17.37 6.27
C ALA A 173 8.24 -18.20 5.02
N ASP A 174 8.61 -17.56 3.91
CA ASP A 174 9.08 -18.25 2.69
C ASP A 174 10.31 -19.11 2.95
N ARG A 175 11.29 -18.58 3.70
CA ARG A 175 12.46 -19.38 4.10
C ARG A 175 12.09 -20.55 4.98
N VAL A 176 11.15 -20.36 5.92
CA VAL A 176 10.65 -21.45 6.77
C VAL A 176 9.98 -22.55 5.95
N GLU A 177 9.20 -22.20 4.91
CA GLU A 177 8.60 -23.20 4.00
C GLU A 177 9.68 -23.97 3.24
N ALA A 178 10.67 -23.27 2.68
CA ALA A 178 11.77 -23.89 1.95
C ALA A 178 12.58 -24.84 2.86
N ASP A 179 13.01 -24.36 4.04
CA ASP A 179 13.76 -25.15 5.02
C ASP A 179 12.97 -26.38 5.49
N ALA A 180 11.65 -26.25 5.68
CA ALA A 180 10.79 -27.38 6.07
C ALA A 180 10.64 -28.42 4.95
N GLY A 181 10.65 -27.99 3.69
CA GLY A 181 10.56 -28.86 2.52
C GLY A 181 11.79 -29.75 2.29
N GLU A 182 12.95 -29.35 2.81
CA GLU A 182 14.21 -30.09 2.67
C GLU A 182 14.41 -31.20 3.72
N LEU A 183 13.48 -31.36 4.67
CA LEU A 183 13.60 -32.33 5.76
C LEU A 183 12.92 -33.67 5.44
N ASP A 184 13.45 -34.78 5.97
CA ASP A 184 12.90 -36.14 5.78
C ASP A 184 11.43 -36.28 6.23
N SER A 185 10.93 -35.35 7.06
CA SER A 185 9.55 -35.28 7.54
C SER A 185 8.76 -34.11 6.94
N ALA A 186 9.13 -33.62 5.75
CA ALA A 186 8.56 -32.43 5.11
C ALA A 186 7.04 -32.41 5.11
N ALA A 187 6.38 -33.52 4.72
CA ALA A 187 4.92 -33.58 4.64
C ALA A 187 4.23 -33.29 5.98
N VAL A 188 4.80 -33.77 7.10
CA VAL A 188 4.25 -33.54 8.44
C VAL A 188 4.52 -32.10 8.87
N LEU A 189 5.75 -31.59 8.65
CA LEU A 189 6.12 -30.23 9.03
C LEU A 189 5.34 -29.17 8.24
N LEU A 190 5.17 -29.35 6.93
CA LEU A 190 4.36 -28.46 6.08
C LEU A 190 2.88 -28.46 6.51
N ALA A 191 2.32 -29.62 6.91
CA ALA A 191 0.97 -29.70 7.46
C ALA A 191 0.84 -28.95 8.80
N LEU A 192 1.83 -29.06 9.69
CA LEU A 192 1.84 -28.33 10.97
C LEU A 192 1.99 -26.80 10.77
N LEU A 193 2.72 -26.38 9.73
CA LEU A 193 3.00 -24.98 9.41
C LEU A 193 1.96 -24.32 8.48
N THR A 194 0.95 -25.05 8.03
CA THR A 194 -0.09 -24.54 7.12
C THR A 194 -0.72 -23.21 7.60
N PRO A 195 -1.07 -23.03 8.90
CA PRO A 195 -1.61 -21.75 9.39
C PRO A 195 -0.67 -20.56 9.23
N LEU A 196 0.66 -20.78 9.30
CA LEU A 196 1.68 -19.76 9.04
C LEU A 196 1.70 -19.38 7.57
N PHE A 197 1.60 -20.35 6.67
CA PHE A 197 1.60 -20.11 5.22
C PHE A 197 0.30 -19.44 4.75
N ASP A 198 -0.84 -19.80 5.31
CA ASP A 198 -2.12 -19.10 5.07
C ASP A 198 -2.08 -17.64 5.55
N ALA A 199 -1.41 -17.39 6.70
CA ALA A 199 -1.20 -16.03 7.19
C ALA A 199 -0.20 -15.25 6.32
N ARG A 200 0.85 -15.92 5.83
CA ARG A 200 1.82 -15.34 4.89
C ARG A 200 1.16 -14.95 3.58
N ASP A 201 0.32 -15.79 3.00
CA ASP A 201 -0.27 -15.52 1.69
C ASP A 201 -1.23 -14.33 1.77
N ARG A 202 -2.03 -14.25 2.84
CA ARG A 202 -2.84 -13.05 3.16
C ARG A 202 -1.97 -11.81 3.39
N ALA A 203 -0.83 -11.96 4.06
CA ALA A 203 0.12 -10.86 4.22
C ALA A 203 0.73 -10.44 2.86
N ARG A 204 1.09 -11.38 1.99
CA ARG A 204 1.63 -11.06 0.66
C ARG A 204 0.65 -10.21 -0.15
N GLU A 205 -0.65 -10.51 -0.11
CA GLU A 205 -1.68 -9.68 -0.73
C GLU A 205 -1.76 -8.26 -0.14
N ALA A 206 -1.63 -8.14 1.18
CA ALA A 206 -1.64 -6.86 1.90
C ALA A 206 -0.31 -6.07 1.80
N SER A 207 0.77 -6.70 1.34
CA SER A 207 2.10 -6.08 1.18
C SER A 207 2.25 -5.20 -0.07
N VAL A 208 1.21 -5.08 -0.89
CA VAL A 208 1.24 -4.33 -2.16
C VAL A 208 0.69 -2.91 -1.93
N PRO A 209 1.54 -1.89 -1.64
CA PRO A 209 1.09 -0.54 -1.31
C PRO A 209 0.35 0.14 -2.47
N ASP A 210 0.64 -0.24 -3.71
CA ASP A 210 0.09 0.40 -4.90
C ASP A 210 -1.42 0.18 -5.04
N LYS A 211 -1.96 -0.96 -4.58
CA LYS A 211 -3.41 -1.21 -4.57
C LYS A 211 -4.16 -0.21 -3.68
N GLY A 212 -3.58 0.16 -2.54
CA GLY A 212 -4.14 1.18 -1.64
C GLY A 212 -4.07 2.58 -2.25
N ALA A 213 -2.96 2.91 -2.92
CA ALA A 213 -2.80 4.19 -3.61
C ALA A 213 -3.78 4.34 -4.78
N GLU A 214 -3.98 3.28 -5.57
CA GLU A 214 -4.94 3.27 -6.67
C GLU A 214 -6.38 3.41 -6.19
N ALA A 215 -6.76 2.75 -5.09
CA ALA A 215 -8.08 2.92 -4.48
C ALA A 215 -8.30 4.36 -4.03
N ALA A 216 -7.31 4.96 -3.35
CA ALA A 216 -7.38 6.36 -2.93
C ALA A 216 -7.47 7.33 -4.11
N ASP A 217 -6.72 7.09 -5.19
CA ASP A 217 -6.78 7.91 -6.40
C ASP A 217 -8.14 7.79 -7.11
N ARG A 218 -8.79 6.61 -7.08
CA ARG A 218 -10.16 6.42 -7.59
C ARG A 218 -11.20 7.16 -6.75
N GLU A 219 -11.17 7.00 -5.43
CA GLU A 219 -12.11 7.68 -4.51
C GLU A 219 -11.96 9.20 -4.59
N LEU A 220 -10.72 9.70 -4.65
CA LEU A 220 -10.47 11.12 -4.83
C LEU A 220 -11.04 11.63 -6.16
N ARG A 221 -10.91 10.88 -7.25
CA ARG A 221 -11.50 11.27 -8.54
C ARG A 221 -13.01 11.37 -8.46
N VAL A 222 -13.68 10.41 -7.81
CA VAL A 222 -15.13 10.45 -7.60
C VAL A 222 -15.54 11.67 -6.76
N ALA A 223 -14.78 11.98 -5.70
CA ALA A 223 -15.05 13.15 -4.86
C ALA A 223 -14.85 14.48 -5.61
N LEU A 224 -13.81 14.58 -6.45
CA LEU A 224 -13.58 15.75 -7.30
C LEU A 224 -14.72 15.96 -8.31
N ASP A 225 -15.25 14.87 -8.88
CA ASP A 225 -16.34 14.95 -9.86
C ASP A 225 -17.70 15.27 -9.20
N ARG A 226 -17.95 14.81 -7.96
CA ARG A 226 -19.24 15.03 -7.24
C ARG A 226 -19.29 16.35 -6.49
N THR A 227 -18.22 16.68 -5.78
CA THR A 227 -18.15 17.82 -4.87
C THR A 227 -16.85 18.57 -5.13
N PRO A 228 -16.74 19.29 -6.26
CA PRO A 228 -15.49 19.91 -6.69
C PRO A 228 -15.01 21.01 -5.74
N ASP A 229 -15.92 21.64 -5.00
CA ASP A 229 -15.62 22.76 -4.10
C ASP A 229 -15.41 22.32 -2.63
N GLU A 230 -15.81 21.10 -2.27
CA GLU A 230 -15.79 20.63 -0.87
C GLU A 230 -14.49 19.92 -0.49
N GLN A 231 -13.50 20.71 -0.06
CA GLN A 231 -12.20 20.19 0.35
C GLN A 231 -12.27 19.11 1.42
N GLN A 232 -13.15 19.25 2.41
CA GLN A 232 -13.25 18.31 3.51
C GLN A 232 -13.71 16.92 3.03
N GLN A 233 -14.69 16.86 2.11
CA GLN A 233 -15.13 15.60 1.53
C GLN A 233 -14.03 14.93 0.69
N GLN A 234 -13.28 15.71 -0.09
CA GLN A 234 -12.15 15.21 -0.89
C GLN A 234 -11.02 14.66 0.00
N GLN A 235 -10.71 15.34 1.11
CA GLN A 235 -9.74 14.86 2.10
C GLN A 235 -10.19 13.57 2.76
N GLN A 236 -11.47 13.47 3.16
CA GLN A 236 -12.03 12.28 3.78
C GLN A 236 -12.02 11.08 2.82
N ALA A 237 -12.43 11.28 1.55
CA ALA A 237 -12.41 10.23 0.54
C ALA A 237 -11.00 9.66 0.31
N LEU A 238 -10.00 10.54 0.21
CA LEU A 238 -8.61 10.13 0.05
C LEU A 238 -8.07 9.41 1.31
N ALA A 239 -8.32 9.97 2.50
CA ALA A 239 -7.83 9.42 3.76
C ALA A 239 -8.45 8.05 4.06
N ALA A 240 -9.75 7.87 3.85
CA ALA A 240 -10.46 6.63 4.16
C ALA A 240 -9.90 5.42 3.40
N ALA A 241 -9.56 5.58 2.12
CA ALA A 241 -8.96 4.51 1.33
C ALA A 241 -7.57 4.09 1.86
N PHE A 242 -6.73 5.07 2.24
CA PHE A 242 -5.44 4.78 2.86
C PHE A 242 -5.58 4.17 4.25
N ASP A 243 -6.51 4.66 5.07
CA ASP A 243 -6.74 4.16 6.42
C ASP A 243 -7.26 2.71 6.38
N SER A 244 -8.13 2.38 5.42
CA SER A 244 -8.56 1.00 5.16
C SER A 244 -7.40 0.10 4.74
N ALA A 245 -6.56 0.55 3.81
CA ALA A 245 -5.39 -0.22 3.37
C ALA A 245 -4.38 -0.43 4.52
N LEU A 246 -4.15 0.61 5.32
CA LEU A 246 -3.27 0.55 6.49
C LEU A 246 -3.81 -0.40 7.56
N ALA A 247 -5.12 -0.35 7.84
CA ALA A 247 -5.77 -1.26 8.79
C ALA A 247 -5.65 -2.71 8.32
N HIS A 248 -5.88 -2.98 7.04
CA HIS A 248 -5.72 -4.30 6.46
C HIS A 248 -4.27 -4.81 6.56
N ALA A 249 -3.29 -3.99 6.21
CA ALA A 249 -1.88 -4.33 6.33
C ALA A 249 -1.46 -4.61 7.78
N LYS A 250 -1.91 -3.80 8.75
CA LYS A 250 -1.66 -4.02 10.18
C LYS A 250 -2.32 -5.30 10.70
N ALA A 251 -3.54 -5.60 10.26
CA ALA A 251 -4.22 -6.84 10.65
C ALA A 251 -3.49 -8.08 10.11
N ALA A 252 -3.04 -8.04 8.85
CA ALA A 252 -2.23 -9.10 8.28
C ALA A 252 -0.87 -9.23 8.97
N GLU A 253 -0.26 -8.10 9.34
CA GLU A 253 0.98 -8.06 10.12
C GLU A 253 0.83 -8.77 11.46
N ALA A 254 -0.22 -8.43 12.21
CA ALA A 254 -0.52 -9.00 13.52
C ALA A 254 -0.83 -10.51 13.42
N ALA A 255 -1.61 -10.92 12.41
CA ALA A 255 -1.92 -12.32 12.18
C ALA A 255 -0.66 -13.14 11.89
N LEU A 256 0.23 -12.64 11.02
CA LEU A 256 1.49 -13.31 10.70
C LEU A 256 2.44 -13.35 11.91
N ALA A 257 2.53 -12.26 12.68
CA ALA A 257 3.32 -12.22 13.91
C ALA A 257 2.82 -13.24 14.94
N ALA A 258 1.50 -13.32 15.15
CA ALA A 258 0.91 -14.29 16.09
C ALA A 258 1.24 -15.74 15.70
N GLN A 259 1.31 -16.07 14.40
CA GLN A 259 1.74 -17.40 13.98
C GLN A 259 3.23 -17.66 14.29
N PHE A 260 4.09 -16.67 14.12
CA PHE A 260 5.49 -16.77 14.55
C PHE A 260 5.64 -16.95 16.07
N ASP A 261 4.79 -16.30 16.87
CA ASP A 261 4.78 -16.42 18.33
C ASP A 261 4.25 -17.78 18.79
N VAL A 262 3.16 -18.28 18.20
CA VAL A 262 2.52 -19.57 18.52
C VAL A 262 3.42 -20.75 18.17
N LEU A 263 4.04 -20.73 17.00
CA LEU A 263 5.00 -21.76 16.61
C LEU A 263 6.31 -21.65 17.44
N GLY A 264 6.55 -20.48 18.02
CA GLY A 264 7.72 -20.16 18.82
C GLY A 264 8.96 -19.99 17.95
N GLU A 265 9.73 -18.92 18.19
CA GLU A 265 11.04 -18.71 17.55
C GLU A 265 11.98 -19.93 17.69
N ASN A 266 11.72 -20.74 18.69
CA ASN A 266 12.47 -21.91 19.09
C ASN A 266 12.27 -23.12 18.17
N LEU A 267 11.03 -23.45 17.77
CA LEU A 267 10.79 -24.47 16.74
C LEU A 267 11.42 -24.03 15.41
N LEU A 268 11.35 -22.74 15.09
CA LEU A 268 11.95 -22.18 13.88
C LEU A 268 13.48 -22.16 13.94
N LYS A 269 14.08 -21.79 15.09
CA LYS A 269 15.52 -21.91 15.35
C LYS A 269 15.98 -23.37 15.31
N HIS A 270 15.12 -24.31 15.70
CA HIS A 270 15.41 -25.75 15.57
C HIS A 270 15.55 -26.14 14.11
N LEU A 271 14.56 -25.79 13.28
CA LEU A 271 14.56 -26.09 11.85
C LEU A 271 15.76 -25.44 11.13
N GLN A 272 16.11 -24.21 11.51
CA GLN A 272 17.27 -23.49 10.94
C GLN A 272 18.64 -23.99 11.42
N ARG A 273 18.73 -24.63 12.59
CA ARG A 273 20.00 -25.11 13.18
C ARG A 273 20.42 -26.47 12.63
N PHE A 274 19.53 -27.19 11.98
CA PHE A 274 19.80 -28.49 11.36
C PHE A 274 19.44 -28.48 9.87
N PRO A 275 20.15 -27.66 9.06
CA PRO A 275 20.01 -27.72 7.61
C PRO A 275 20.54 -29.08 7.12
N SER A 276 19.69 -29.79 6.37
CA SER A 276 20.02 -30.90 5.47
C SER A 276 21.35 -31.65 5.73
N GLY A 277 21.27 -32.82 6.38
CA GLY A 277 22.36 -33.82 6.33
C GLY A 277 22.61 -34.65 7.59
N SER A 278 22.00 -34.36 8.74
CA SER A 278 22.12 -35.24 9.91
C SER A 278 20.90 -36.16 10.02
N SER A 279 21.07 -37.43 9.64
CA SER A 279 20.11 -38.53 9.80
C SER A 279 19.85 -38.91 11.27
N ARG A 280 19.71 -37.93 12.16
CA ARG A 280 19.38 -38.17 13.56
C ARG A 280 17.87 -38.24 13.70
N THR A 281 17.40 -39.46 13.90
CA THR A 281 16.07 -39.82 14.39
C THR A 281 15.75 -39.02 15.66
N TYR A 282 14.99 -37.94 15.56
CA TYR A 282 14.66 -37.08 16.70
C TYR A 282 13.53 -37.70 17.56
N ARG A 283 13.75 -37.78 18.87
CA ARG A 283 12.78 -38.28 19.87
C ARG A 283 12.10 -37.10 20.57
N PHE A 284 10.80 -37.22 20.85
CA PHE A 284 9.97 -36.25 21.59
C PHE A 284 10.62 -35.75 22.90
N GLU A 285 11.41 -36.60 23.55
CA GLU A 285 12.14 -36.29 24.78
C GLU A 285 13.21 -35.21 24.58
N GLU A 286 13.89 -35.17 23.43
CA GLU A 286 14.87 -34.11 23.13
C GLU A 286 14.18 -32.78 22.85
N PHE A 287 13.02 -32.82 22.20
CA PHE A 287 12.22 -31.64 21.88
C PHE A 287 11.59 -31.02 23.14
N ALA A 288 10.96 -31.85 24.00
CA ALA A 288 10.41 -31.43 25.28
C ALA A 288 11.50 -30.97 26.27
N ARG A 289 12.71 -31.56 26.20
CA ARG A 289 13.87 -31.16 27.00
C ARG A 289 14.47 -29.82 26.57
N PHE A 290 14.43 -29.47 25.28
CA PHE A 290 14.95 -28.19 24.78
C PHE A 290 13.94 -27.04 24.88
N TYR A 291 12.66 -27.28 24.61
CA TYR A 291 11.65 -26.22 24.45
C TYR A 291 10.62 -26.16 25.57
N GLY A 292 10.75 -27.03 26.57
CA GLY A 292 9.81 -27.15 27.66
C GLY A 292 8.51 -27.84 27.24
N TYR A 293 7.84 -28.44 28.22
CA TYR A 293 6.61 -29.21 27.99
C TYR A 293 5.52 -28.39 27.29
N ALA A 294 5.42 -27.08 27.58
CA ALA A 294 4.43 -26.20 26.95
C ALA A 294 4.63 -26.04 25.43
N GLY A 295 5.88 -25.99 24.94
CA GLY A 295 6.19 -25.93 23.51
C GLY A 295 5.92 -27.27 22.80
N ALA A 296 6.13 -28.38 23.49
CA ALA A 296 5.73 -29.71 23.01
C ALA A 296 4.20 -29.91 23.01
N GLN A 297 3.47 -29.24 23.91
CA GLN A 297 2.02 -29.31 24.04
C GLN A 297 1.29 -28.46 22.98
N ALA A 298 1.87 -27.35 22.53
CA ALA A 298 1.32 -26.55 21.43
C ALA A 298 1.23 -27.35 20.11
N LEU A 299 2.18 -28.27 19.87
CA LEU A 299 2.16 -29.24 18.75
C LEU A 299 1.05 -30.30 18.88
N TYR A 300 0.56 -30.55 20.10
CA TYR A 300 -0.55 -31.48 20.39
C TYR A 300 -1.94 -30.88 20.10
N GLY A 301 -2.03 -29.60 19.73
CA GLY A 301 -3.29 -28.94 19.33
C GLY A 301 -3.75 -29.29 17.91
N LEU A 302 -2.97 -30.08 17.16
CA LEU A 302 -3.25 -30.50 15.78
C LEU A 302 -3.89 -31.89 15.77
N ASP A 303 -4.73 -32.15 14.75
CA ASP A 303 -5.73 -33.22 14.75
C ASP A 303 -5.20 -34.57 15.26
N THR A 304 -5.70 -34.92 16.44
CA THR A 304 -5.31 -36.04 17.30
C THR A 304 -5.19 -37.40 16.61
N ARG A 305 -5.89 -37.63 15.49
CA ARG A 305 -5.93 -38.96 14.84
C ARG A 305 -4.64 -39.30 14.08
N ILE A 306 -3.97 -38.31 13.50
CA ILE A 306 -2.75 -38.52 12.70
C ILE A 306 -1.54 -38.68 13.63
N LEU A 307 -1.46 -37.84 14.67
CA LEU A 307 -0.45 -37.95 15.73
C LEU A 307 -0.61 -39.26 16.53
N ALA A 308 -1.83 -39.65 16.92
CA ALA A 308 -2.06 -40.89 17.67
C ALA A 308 -1.65 -42.16 16.89
N ALA A 309 -1.89 -42.21 15.56
CA ALA A 309 -1.50 -43.35 14.74
C ALA A 309 0.03 -43.49 14.57
N ALA A 310 0.73 -42.36 14.44
CA ALA A 310 2.19 -42.33 14.38
C ALA A 310 2.83 -42.63 15.76
N PHE A 311 2.24 -42.12 16.85
CA PHE A 311 2.71 -42.36 18.21
C PHE A 311 2.45 -43.79 18.70
N ALA A 312 1.32 -44.42 18.34
CA ALA A 312 1.01 -45.81 18.72
C ALA A 312 2.02 -46.81 18.14
N ARG A 313 2.55 -46.55 16.93
CA ARG A 313 3.61 -47.37 16.31
C ARG A 313 4.95 -47.24 17.05
N LEU A 314 5.30 -46.03 17.49
CA LEU A 314 6.54 -45.77 18.24
C LEU A 314 6.52 -46.27 19.68
N THR A 315 5.39 -46.13 20.39
CA THR A 315 5.21 -46.68 21.74
C THR A 315 5.12 -48.21 21.74
N GLY A 316 4.55 -48.82 20.69
CA GLY A 316 4.53 -50.28 20.53
C GLY A 316 5.95 -50.88 20.48
N HIS A 317 6.89 -50.26 19.77
CA HIS A 317 8.27 -50.75 19.69
C HIS A 317 9.07 -50.50 20.99
N TYR A 318 8.82 -49.37 21.66
CA TYR A 318 9.48 -49.06 22.93
C TYR A 318 9.01 -49.97 24.08
N ASN A 319 7.70 -50.26 24.14
CA ASN A 319 7.14 -51.18 25.14
C ASN A 319 7.62 -52.62 24.91
N THR A 320 7.77 -53.05 23.64
CA THR A 320 8.32 -54.37 23.32
C THR A 320 9.78 -54.47 23.76
N LEU A 321 10.58 -53.43 23.56
CA LEU A 321 11.98 -53.38 24.03
C LEU A 321 12.07 -53.40 25.57
N GLN A 322 11.20 -52.64 26.26
CA GLN A 322 11.13 -52.66 27.73
C GLN A 322 10.69 -54.02 28.28
N GLU A 323 9.72 -54.68 27.63
CA GLU A 323 9.20 -55.97 28.06
C GLU A 323 10.24 -57.09 27.88
N THR A 324 10.97 -57.08 26.75
CA THR A 324 12.08 -58.00 26.49
C THR A 324 13.24 -57.80 27.47
N MET A 325 13.54 -56.54 27.83
CA MET A 325 14.55 -56.22 28.85
C MET A 325 14.11 -56.59 30.27
N ARG A 326 12.82 -56.45 30.60
CA ARG A 326 12.27 -56.86 31.91
C ARG A 326 12.33 -58.37 32.13
N ARG A 327 12.11 -59.17 31.08
CA ARG A 327 12.17 -60.64 31.17
C ARG A 327 13.58 -61.19 31.37
N ARG A 328 14.61 -60.45 30.95
CA ARG A 328 16.01 -60.91 30.92
C ARG A 328 16.88 -60.38 32.07
N TRP A 329 16.40 -59.42 32.87
CA TRP A 329 17.13 -58.92 34.05
C TRP A 329 16.66 -59.59 35.35
N PRO A 330 17.56 -59.93 36.29
CA PRO A 330 17.17 -60.48 37.59
C PRO A 330 16.25 -59.54 38.38
N GLN A 331 15.27 -60.13 39.08
CA GLN A 331 14.42 -59.38 40.01
C GLN A 331 15.29 -58.73 41.11
N GLY A 332 15.21 -57.41 41.22
CA GLY A 332 16.02 -56.61 42.15
C GLY A 332 16.97 -55.60 41.49
N THR A 333 17.05 -55.57 40.16
CA THR A 333 17.86 -54.57 39.44
C THR A 333 17.25 -53.18 39.61
N SER A 334 18.02 -52.24 40.19
CA SER A 334 17.52 -50.88 40.44
C SER A 334 17.21 -50.12 39.14
N SER A 335 16.20 -49.25 39.16
CA SER A 335 15.85 -48.39 38.01
C SER A 335 17.03 -47.53 37.54
N ALA A 336 17.95 -47.18 38.44
CA ALA A 336 19.19 -46.46 38.13
C ALA A 336 20.19 -47.30 37.32
N GLN A 337 20.31 -48.60 37.61
CA GLN A 337 21.13 -49.53 36.81
C GLN A 337 20.52 -49.77 35.44
N LEU A 338 19.20 -49.96 35.33
CA LEU A 338 18.51 -50.10 34.05
C LEU A 338 18.69 -48.85 33.17
N ALA A 339 18.55 -47.66 33.75
CA ALA A 339 18.78 -46.39 33.05
C ALA A 339 20.26 -46.22 32.62
N ARG A 340 21.22 -46.73 33.40
CA ARG A 340 22.64 -46.68 33.07
C ARG A 340 23.01 -47.65 31.95
N THR A 341 22.43 -48.84 31.92
CA THR A 341 22.68 -49.82 30.85
C THR A 341 21.99 -49.42 29.54
N LEU A 342 20.78 -48.85 29.61
CA LEU A 342 20.14 -48.23 28.45
C LEU A 342 20.95 -47.05 27.90
N ARG A 343 21.63 -46.28 28.75
CA ARG A 343 22.58 -45.24 28.32
C ARG A 343 23.85 -45.79 27.66
N LEU A 344 24.30 -46.98 28.05
CA LEU A 344 25.47 -47.64 27.44
C LEU A 344 25.12 -48.26 26.08
N ILE A 345 23.93 -48.83 25.93
CA ILE A 345 23.40 -49.33 24.65
C ILE A 345 23.08 -48.16 23.69
N ALA A 346 22.71 -47.00 24.24
CA ALA A 346 22.44 -45.78 23.46
C ALA A 346 23.70 -44.95 23.15
N GLN A 347 24.91 -45.41 23.47
CA GLN A 347 26.11 -44.83 22.87
C GLN A 347 26.16 -45.23 21.39
N PRO A 348 26.54 -44.31 20.49
CA PRO A 348 26.43 -44.57 19.06
C PRO A 348 27.40 -45.69 18.67
N PRO A 349 26.95 -46.81 18.07
CA PRO A 349 27.85 -47.63 17.29
C PRO A 349 28.24 -46.81 16.05
N GLU A 350 29.51 -46.83 15.68
CA GLU A 350 30.04 -46.16 14.48
C GLU A 350 29.49 -46.74 13.15
N SER A 351 28.48 -47.61 13.20
CA SER A 351 27.82 -48.21 12.04
C SER A 351 26.37 -48.61 12.34
N PRO A 352 25.42 -48.35 11.42
CA PRO A 352 23.99 -48.61 11.60
C PRO A 352 23.57 -50.10 11.61
N TYR A 353 24.49 -51.05 11.40
CA TYR A 353 24.13 -52.48 11.31
C TYR A 353 24.02 -53.21 12.66
N GLN A 354 24.36 -52.59 13.79
CA GLN A 354 24.45 -53.35 15.04
C GLN A 354 23.18 -53.44 15.90
N LEU A 355 22.11 -52.67 15.69
CA LEU A 355 20.97 -52.76 16.62
C LEU A 355 20.07 -53.98 16.35
N GLU A 356 19.86 -54.31 15.08
CA GLU A 356 19.20 -55.58 14.68
C GLU A 356 20.11 -56.78 14.96
N ASP A 357 21.43 -56.65 14.76
CA ASP A 357 22.37 -57.70 15.11
C ASP A 357 22.50 -57.88 16.62
N VAL A 358 22.42 -56.83 17.45
CA VAL A 358 22.39 -56.93 18.92
C VAL A 358 21.10 -57.61 19.39
N ILE A 359 19.96 -57.28 18.80
CA ILE A 359 18.68 -57.93 19.12
C ILE A 359 18.71 -59.41 18.69
N ARG A 360 19.25 -59.71 17.50
CA ARG A 360 19.40 -61.07 16.97
C ARG A 360 20.42 -61.90 17.77
N HIS A 361 21.55 -61.31 18.16
CA HIS A 361 22.57 -61.94 19.01
C HIS A 361 22.08 -62.19 20.44
N LEU A 362 21.22 -61.30 20.96
CA LEU A 362 20.54 -61.52 22.24
C LEU A 362 19.51 -62.65 22.12
N ASP A 363 18.81 -62.80 21.00
CA ASP A 363 17.87 -63.91 20.79
C ASP A 363 18.55 -65.26 20.54
N ASP A 364 19.76 -65.28 19.96
CA ASP A 364 20.44 -66.52 19.53
C ASP A 364 21.35 -67.19 20.60
N ASP A 365 21.91 -66.48 21.61
CA ASP A 365 22.76 -67.11 22.65
C ASP A 365 22.44 -66.64 24.10
N PRO A 366 21.70 -67.45 24.90
CA PRO A 366 21.20 -67.06 26.21
C PRO A 366 22.23 -67.13 27.36
N LYS A 367 23.51 -67.43 27.12
CA LYS A 367 24.49 -67.71 28.20
C LYS A 367 25.67 -66.74 28.34
N VAL A 368 25.79 -65.69 27.53
CA VAL A 368 26.90 -64.73 27.65
C VAL A 368 26.64 -63.72 28.78
N PRO A 369 27.45 -63.63 29.86
CA PRO A 369 27.28 -62.62 30.89
C PRO A 369 27.74 -61.25 30.37
N LEU A 370 26.83 -60.29 30.34
CA LEU A 370 27.12 -58.89 30.02
C LEU A 370 27.72 -58.17 31.24
N TRP A 371 28.98 -58.44 31.60
CA TRP A 371 29.73 -57.54 32.49
C TRP A 371 31.25 -57.75 32.42
N PRO A 372 32.06 -56.68 32.36
CA PRO A 372 33.43 -56.76 32.87
C PRO A 372 33.40 -56.67 34.41
N HIS A 373 34.22 -57.50 35.06
CA HIS A 373 34.38 -57.54 36.52
C HIS A 373 34.81 -56.17 37.08
N PRO A 374 34.43 -55.78 38.33
CA PRO A 374 34.64 -54.44 38.87
C PRO A 374 36.10 -53.97 39.01
N ASP A 375 37.09 -54.87 38.86
CA ASP A 375 38.53 -54.57 39.02
C ASP A 375 39.35 -54.60 37.72
N ALA A 376 38.71 -54.68 36.55
CA ALA A 376 39.44 -54.68 35.29
C ALA A 376 39.90 -53.25 34.93
N LYS A 377 41.20 -52.97 35.13
CA LYS A 377 41.85 -51.75 34.60
C LYS A 377 41.71 -51.71 33.08
N LEU A 378 41.08 -50.64 32.56
CA LEU A 378 41.02 -50.34 31.14
C LEU A 378 42.45 -50.15 30.59
N GLN A 379 42.89 -51.05 29.71
CA GLN A 379 44.01 -50.81 28.81
C GLN A 379 43.47 -50.14 27.52
N PRO A 380 44.19 -49.16 26.94
CA PRO A 380 43.72 -48.44 25.77
C PRO A 380 43.95 -49.29 24.52
N MET A 381 42.87 -49.61 23.79
CA MET A 381 42.96 -50.13 22.43
C MET A 381 42.70 -48.99 21.44
N PHE A 382 43.74 -48.21 21.18
CA PHE A 382 43.94 -47.52 19.89
C PHE A 382 45.41 -47.72 19.52
N GLU A 383 45.63 -48.46 18.43
CA GLU A 383 46.84 -48.72 17.59
C GLU A 383 46.60 -50.14 17.05
N THR A 384 46.27 -50.38 15.79
CA THR A 384 46.69 -49.78 14.51
C THR A 384 45.57 -49.75 13.47
#